data_AF-A0AAD8BEC0-F1
#
_entry.id   AF-A0AAD8BEC0-F1
#
_cell.length_a   1.000
_cell.length_b   1.000
_cell.length_c   1.000
_cell.angle_alpha   90.00
_cell.angle_beta   90.00
_cell.angle_gamma   90.00
#
_symmetry.space_group_name_H-M   'P 1'
#
loop_
_entity.id
_entity.type
_entity.pdbx_description
1 polymer ?
#
loop_
_entity_poly.entity_id
_entity_poly.type
_entity_poly.pdbx_seq_one_letter_code
_entity_poly.pdbx_strand_id
1 'polypeptide(L)'
;MVPLLHIALLVIFVIIIYAIIGLELFCGHLHNACLKPNSTELYEYGEGVRICGKGYTCEEGAHCDLNGTYEGPNFGITNFDNFGLAMLTVFQCITMEGWTTVMYDVSRSLGSEWPWIYFVSLIIIGSFFVLNLVLGVLSGEFSKEREKAKARGDFQKLREKQQLEEDLRGYLDWITQAGKSER
;
A
#
# COMPACT_ATOMS: atom_id res chain seq x y z
N MET A 1 -0.08 21.41 -4.43
CA MET A 1 0.55 20.41 -5.32
C MET A 1 2.07 20.29 -5.13
N VAL A 2 2.84 21.38 -5.09
CA VAL A 2 4.29 21.36 -4.79
C VAL A 2 4.67 20.54 -3.54
N PRO A 3 3.94 20.60 -2.39
CA PRO A 3 4.33 19.81 -1.22
C PRO A 3 4.14 18.30 -1.40
N LEU A 4 3.16 17.87 -2.21
CA LEU A 4 2.93 16.45 -2.52
C LEU A 4 4.04 15.86 -3.41
N LEU A 5 4.65 16.69 -4.27
CA LEU A 5 5.78 16.28 -5.12
C LEU A 5 6.97 15.82 -4.28
N HIS A 6 7.30 16.55 -3.21
CA HIS A 6 8.43 16.18 -2.34
C HIS A 6 8.22 14.84 -1.66
N ILE A 7 6.98 14.53 -1.25
CA ILE A 7 6.62 13.25 -0.67
C ILE A 7 6.75 12.15 -1.71
N ALA A 8 6.19 12.36 -2.90
CA ALA A 8 6.27 11.37 -3.98
C ALA A 8 7.73 11.05 -4.35
N LEU A 9 8.60 12.06 -4.42
CA LEU A 9 10.03 11.86 -4.64
C LEU A 9 10.70 11.08 -3.51
N LEU A 10 10.36 11.36 -2.25
CA LEU A 10 10.86 10.60 -1.10
C LEU A 10 10.43 9.13 -1.16
N VAL A 11 9.17 8.87 -1.50
CA VAL A 11 8.63 7.51 -1.62
C VAL A 11 9.34 6.74 -2.73
N ILE A 12 9.50 7.34 -3.91
CA ILE A 12 10.22 6.75 -5.03
C ILE A 12 11.67 6.45 -4.63
N PHE A 13 12.33 7.38 -3.92
CA PHE A 13 13.69 7.19 -3.44
C PHE A 13 13.81 6.00 -2.47
N VAL A 14 12.88 5.87 -1.52
CA VAL A 14 12.82 4.72 -0.59
C VAL A 14 12.59 3.42 -1.36
N ILE A 15 11.67 3.40 -2.34
CA ILE A 15 11.42 2.23 -3.20
C ILE A 15 12.71 1.81 -3.91
N ILE A 16 13.45 2.75 -4.50
CA ILE A 16 14.68 2.45 -5.23
C ILE A 16 15.73 1.84 -4.30
N ILE A 17 15.93 2.39 -3.10
CA ILE A 17 16.90 1.86 -2.14
C ILE A 17 16.56 0.40 -1.79
N TYR A 18 15.31 0.15 -1.40
CA TYR A 18 14.89 -1.19 -1.03
C TYR A 18 14.89 -2.15 -2.22
N ALA A 19 14.57 -1.69 -3.42
CA ALA A 19 14.64 -2.50 -4.63
C ALA A 19 16.08 -2.94 -4.94
N ILE A 20 17.07 -2.06 -4.80
CA ILE A 20 18.50 -2.40 -5.00
C ILE A 20 18.95 -3.39 -3.93
N ILE A 21 18.62 -3.14 -2.66
CA ILE A 21 18.97 -4.06 -1.56
C ILE A 21 18.33 -5.43 -1.78
N GLY A 22 17.05 -5.48 -2.15
CA GLY A 22 16.32 -6.72 -2.42
C GLY A 22 16.87 -7.47 -3.64
N LEU A 23 17.23 -6.76 -4.70
CA LEU A 23 17.90 -7.31 -5.89
C LEU A 23 19.20 -8.03 -5.50
N GLU A 24 20.08 -7.38 -4.73
CA GLU A 24 21.35 -7.97 -4.30
C GLU A 24 21.17 -9.16 -3.35
N LEU A 25 20.13 -9.15 -2.51
CA LEU A 25 19.92 -10.19 -1.50
C LEU A 25 19.13 -11.41 -2.00
N PHE A 26 18.20 -11.22 -2.94
CA PHE A 26 17.18 -12.21 -3.29
C PHE A 26 17.14 -12.60 -4.76
N CYS A 27 18.04 -12.07 -5.60
CA CYS A 27 18.11 -12.41 -7.02
C CYS A 27 18.26 -13.92 -7.25
N GLY A 28 17.41 -14.47 -8.14
CA GLY A 28 17.44 -15.86 -8.58
C GLY A 28 16.94 -16.88 -7.55
N HIS A 29 16.59 -16.47 -6.34
CA HIS A 29 16.25 -17.38 -5.27
C HIS A 29 14.78 -17.86 -5.28
N LEU A 30 13.91 -17.23 -6.07
CA LEU A 30 12.47 -17.53 -6.09
C LEU A 30 12.03 -18.48 -7.21
N HIS A 31 12.98 -19.11 -7.91
CA HIS A 31 12.72 -20.10 -8.97
C HIS A 31 12.79 -21.55 -8.51
N ASN A 32 13.16 -21.79 -7.24
CA ASN A 32 13.26 -23.15 -6.70
C ASN A 32 11.88 -23.62 -6.24
N ALA A 33 11.37 -24.72 -6.78
CA ALA A 33 10.05 -25.23 -6.44
C ALA A 33 10.01 -26.75 -6.28
N CYS A 34 9.04 -27.24 -5.52
CA CYS A 34 8.82 -28.67 -5.38
C CYS A 34 8.19 -29.26 -6.65
N LEU A 35 8.75 -30.38 -7.12
CA LEU A 35 8.19 -31.21 -8.19
C LEU A 35 7.61 -32.50 -7.63
N LYS A 36 6.62 -33.07 -8.35
CA LYS A 36 6.09 -34.40 -8.04
C LYS A 36 7.16 -35.49 -8.22
N PRO A 37 7.05 -36.63 -7.50
CA PRO A 37 7.95 -37.77 -7.69
C PRO A 37 7.99 -38.21 -9.15
N ASN A 38 9.19 -38.37 -9.70
CA ASN A 38 9.44 -38.89 -11.06
C ASN A 38 8.78 -38.10 -12.21
N SER A 39 8.46 -36.82 -12.01
CA SER A 39 7.98 -35.95 -13.10
C SER A 39 8.61 -34.55 -13.03
N THR A 40 8.45 -33.80 -14.12
CA THR A 40 8.79 -32.38 -14.21
C THR A 40 7.58 -31.49 -13.90
N GLU A 41 6.53 -32.06 -13.31
CA GLU A 41 5.33 -31.30 -12.96
C GLU A 41 5.49 -30.65 -11.59
N LEU A 42 5.15 -29.36 -11.52
CA LEU A 42 5.12 -28.61 -10.28
C LEU A 42 4.14 -29.24 -9.29
N TYR A 43 4.57 -29.32 -8.03
CA TYR A 43 3.74 -29.80 -6.94
C TYR A 43 2.94 -28.61 -6.38
N GLU A 44 1.64 -28.59 -6.69
CA GLU A 44 0.71 -27.60 -6.17
C GLU A 44 0.14 -28.03 -4.81
N TYR A 45 0.21 -27.14 -3.82
CA TYR A 45 -0.36 -27.32 -2.49
C TYR A 45 -1.41 -26.25 -2.23
N GLY A 46 -2.70 -26.61 -2.32
CA GLY A 46 -3.79 -25.69 -2.02
C GLY A 46 -3.75 -24.45 -2.91
N GLU A 47 -3.34 -23.31 -2.36
CA GLU A 47 -3.33 -22.00 -3.02
C GLU A 47 -2.14 -21.74 -3.97
N GLY A 48 -1.24 -22.71 -4.19
CA GLY A 48 -0.22 -22.59 -5.22
C GLY A 48 0.99 -23.51 -5.09
N VAL A 49 2.00 -23.23 -5.90
CA VAL A 49 3.30 -23.93 -5.91
C VAL A 49 4.11 -23.50 -4.71
N ARG A 50 4.71 -24.46 -3.99
CA ARG A 50 5.60 -24.16 -2.85
C ARG A 50 7.04 -24.03 -3.29
N ILE A 51 7.63 -22.90 -2.94
CA ILE A 51 9.07 -22.67 -3.07
C ILE A 51 9.83 -23.52 -2.07
N CYS A 52 10.95 -24.08 -2.52
CA CYS A 52 11.84 -24.90 -1.71
C CYS A 52 13.25 -24.30 -1.64
N GLY A 53 14.01 -24.69 -0.62
CA GLY A 53 15.37 -24.20 -0.42
C GLY A 53 15.88 -24.51 0.99
N LYS A 54 16.73 -23.64 1.53
CA LYS A 54 17.29 -23.81 2.87
C LYS A 54 16.23 -23.78 3.97
N GLY A 55 15.16 -23.01 3.80
CA GLY A 55 14.12 -22.84 4.81
C GLY A 55 12.95 -23.81 4.71
N TYR A 56 12.85 -24.56 3.62
CA TYR A 56 11.75 -25.50 3.40
C TYR A 56 12.17 -26.67 2.50
N THR A 57 11.95 -27.87 3.01
CA THR A 57 12.10 -29.13 2.28
C THR A 57 10.74 -29.64 1.83
N CYS A 58 10.66 -30.15 0.61
CA CYS A 58 9.44 -30.75 0.06
C CYS A 58 9.01 -32.00 0.86
N GLU A 59 7.73 -32.34 0.83
CA GLU A 59 7.19 -33.52 1.54
C GLU A 59 7.59 -34.85 0.87
N GLU A 60 7.30 -35.97 1.53
CA GLU A 60 7.77 -37.30 1.14
C GLU A 60 7.44 -37.67 -0.32
N GLY A 61 8.50 -37.87 -1.11
CA GLY A 61 8.44 -38.22 -2.53
C GLY A 61 8.63 -37.04 -3.48
N ALA A 62 8.41 -35.81 -3.04
CA ALA A 62 8.70 -34.62 -3.84
C ALA A 62 10.19 -34.24 -3.74
N HIS A 63 10.74 -33.71 -4.83
CA HIS A 63 12.13 -33.20 -4.85
C HIS A 63 12.14 -31.72 -5.19
N CYS A 64 13.13 -31.00 -4.65
CA CYS A 64 13.30 -29.59 -4.92
C CYS A 64 14.02 -29.42 -6.26
N ASP A 65 13.37 -28.82 -7.24
CA ASP A 65 14.00 -28.47 -8.50
C ASP A 65 14.77 -27.16 -8.37
N LEU A 66 16.05 -27.23 -8.72
CA LEU A 66 16.97 -26.09 -8.77
C LEU A 66 17.27 -25.68 -10.22
N ASN A 67 16.68 -26.36 -11.22
CA ASN A 67 16.93 -26.08 -12.64
C ASN A 67 16.07 -24.92 -13.17
N GLY A 68 15.21 -24.33 -12.34
CA GLY A 68 14.40 -23.16 -12.71
C GLY A 68 13.19 -23.50 -13.59
N THR A 69 12.62 -24.69 -13.47
CA THR A 69 11.35 -25.04 -14.16
C THR A 69 10.21 -24.12 -13.75
N TYR A 70 10.29 -23.58 -12.53
CA TYR A 70 9.32 -22.63 -11.99
C TYR A 70 9.69 -21.19 -12.35
N GLU A 71 8.79 -20.52 -13.08
CA GLU A 71 8.95 -19.12 -13.48
C GLU A 71 8.98 -18.15 -12.28
N GLY A 72 8.45 -18.57 -11.13
CA GLY A 72 8.39 -17.79 -9.90
C GLY A 72 6.97 -17.43 -9.47
N PRO A 73 6.80 -16.83 -8.28
CA PRO A 73 5.50 -16.42 -7.76
C PRO A 73 4.75 -15.48 -8.70
N ASN A 74 3.43 -15.63 -8.76
CA ASN A 74 2.53 -14.83 -9.61
C ASN A 74 2.98 -14.79 -11.08
N PHE A 75 3.23 -15.96 -11.69
CA PHE A 75 3.69 -16.09 -13.08
C PHE A 75 5.03 -15.36 -13.33
N GLY A 76 5.96 -15.46 -12.37
CA GLY A 76 7.26 -14.80 -12.46
C GLY A 76 7.21 -13.27 -12.37
N ILE A 77 6.14 -12.67 -11.85
CA ILE A 77 6.06 -11.22 -11.65
C ILE A 77 6.68 -10.81 -10.32
N THR A 78 6.40 -11.57 -9.26
CA THR A 78 6.83 -11.22 -7.90
C THR A 78 8.18 -11.86 -7.60
N ASN A 79 9.25 -11.22 -8.08
CA ASN A 79 10.63 -11.62 -7.82
C ASN A 79 11.58 -10.41 -7.71
N PHE A 80 12.86 -10.72 -7.54
CA PHE A 80 13.96 -9.76 -7.40
C PHE A 80 15.07 -10.01 -8.43
N ASP A 81 14.76 -10.52 -9.61
CA ASP A 81 15.79 -10.93 -10.59
C ASP A 81 16.28 -9.79 -11.46
N ASN A 82 15.45 -8.75 -11.60
CA ASN A 82 15.79 -7.52 -12.28
C ASN A 82 15.28 -6.31 -11.52
N PHE A 83 15.89 -5.17 -11.78
CA PHE A 83 15.58 -3.92 -11.09
C PHE A 83 14.10 -3.51 -11.22
N GLY A 84 13.48 -3.74 -12.38
CA GLY A 84 12.07 -3.39 -12.63
C GLY A 84 11.11 -4.22 -11.78
N LEU A 85 11.28 -5.54 -11.77
CA LEU A 85 10.45 -6.44 -10.96
C LEU A 85 10.73 -6.28 -9.46
N ALA A 86 11.98 -6.04 -9.06
CA ALA A 86 12.32 -5.73 -7.68
C ALA A 86 11.59 -4.46 -7.20
N MET A 87 11.57 -3.39 -8.00
CA MET A 87 10.79 -2.19 -7.69
C MET A 87 9.29 -2.46 -7.59
N LEU A 88 8.74 -3.28 -8.50
CA LEU A 88 7.31 -3.64 -8.47
C LEU A 88 6.95 -4.44 -7.22
N THR A 89 7.77 -5.44 -6.87
CA THR A 89 7.60 -6.26 -5.66
C THR A 89 7.72 -5.42 -4.38
N VAL A 90 8.68 -4.48 -4.33
CA VAL A 90 8.82 -3.54 -3.21
C VAL A 90 7.62 -2.60 -3.12
N PHE A 91 7.13 -2.09 -4.25
CA PHE A 91 5.92 -1.27 -4.29
C PHE A 91 4.70 -2.03 -3.76
N GLN A 92 4.50 -3.28 -4.19
CA GLN A 92 3.46 -4.17 -3.65
C GLN A 92 3.61 -4.35 -2.14
N CYS A 93 4.83 -4.54 -1.64
CA CYS A 93 5.04 -4.68 -0.19
C CYS A 93 4.68 -3.39 0.56
N ILE A 94 5.01 -2.22 0.00
CA ILE A 94 4.72 -0.92 0.64
C ILE A 94 3.22 -0.63 0.73
N THR A 95 2.40 -1.12 -0.21
CA THR A 95 0.93 -1.02 -0.11
C THR A 95 0.34 -1.89 1.01
N MET A 96 1.18 -2.67 1.71
CA MET A 96 0.82 -3.59 2.79
C MET A 96 -0.08 -4.74 2.32
N GLU A 97 -0.07 -5.06 1.03
CA GLU A 97 -0.84 -6.16 0.44
C GLU A 97 0.10 -7.29 0.00
N GLY A 98 -0.13 -8.50 0.50
CA GLY A 98 0.64 -9.69 0.08
C GLY A 98 2.13 -9.70 0.49
N TRP A 99 2.61 -8.70 1.25
CA TRP A 99 4.01 -8.60 1.66
C TRP A 99 4.49 -9.77 2.53
N THR A 100 3.60 -10.34 3.35
CA THR A 100 3.89 -11.52 4.17
C THR A 100 4.11 -12.76 3.30
N THR A 101 3.35 -12.90 2.21
CA THR A 101 3.53 -13.99 1.24
C THR A 101 4.92 -13.93 0.62
N VAL A 102 5.33 -12.75 0.14
CA VAL A 102 6.69 -12.55 -0.41
C VAL A 102 7.77 -12.86 0.64
N MET A 103 7.59 -12.40 1.88
CA MET A 103 8.51 -12.71 2.97
C MET A 103 8.62 -14.22 3.24
N TYR A 104 7.48 -14.93 3.25
CA TYR A 104 7.47 -16.37 3.47
C TYR A 104 8.13 -17.12 2.32
N ASP A 105 7.91 -16.69 1.08
CA ASP A 105 8.54 -17.29 -0.10
C ASP A 105 10.06 -17.14 -0.09
N VAL A 106 10.55 -15.94 0.24
CA VAL A 106 11.98 -15.70 0.47
C VAL A 106 12.51 -16.54 1.63
N SER A 107 11.75 -16.64 2.72
CA SER A 107 12.16 -17.42 3.90
C SER A 107 12.23 -18.92 3.62
N ARG A 108 11.34 -19.45 2.76
CA ARG A 108 11.40 -20.86 2.31
C ARG A 108 12.66 -21.13 1.48
N SER A 109 13.03 -20.19 0.60
CA SER A 109 14.23 -20.33 -0.23
C SER A 109 15.54 -20.19 0.56
N LEU A 110 15.66 -19.13 1.38
CA LEU A 110 16.93 -18.73 2.01
C LEU A 110 17.06 -19.09 3.48
N GLY A 111 15.99 -19.53 4.14
CA GLY A 111 15.91 -19.73 5.58
C GLY A 111 15.20 -18.56 6.28
N SER A 112 14.60 -18.83 7.44
CA SER A 112 13.76 -17.86 8.16
C SER A 112 14.53 -16.92 9.10
N GLU A 113 15.85 -17.08 9.26
CA GLU A 113 16.60 -16.41 10.34
C GLU A 113 16.73 -14.89 10.17
N TRP A 114 16.90 -14.41 8.94
CA TRP A 114 17.23 -13.01 8.65
C TRP A 114 16.32 -12.28 7.66
N PRO A 115 15.60 -12.92 6.70
CA PRO A 115 14.80 -12.17 5.72
C PRO A 115 13.70 -11.29 6.33
N TRP A 116 13.15 -11.68 7.48
CA TRP A 116 12.15 -10.90 8.20
C TRP A 116 12.64 -9.48 8.55
N ILE A 117 13.94 -9.27 8.75
CA ILE A 117 14.52 -7.95 9.07
C ILE A 117 14.31 -6.99 7.90
N TYR A 118 14.55 -7.47 6.68
CA TYR A 118 14.33 -6.70 5.46
C TYR A 118 12.86 -6.29 5.33
N PHE A 119 11.93 -7.26 5.39
CA PHE A 119 10.51 -6.99 5.19
C PHE A 119 9.89 -6.15 6.31
N VAL A 120 10.21 -6.43 7.57
CA VAL A 120 9.68 -5.64 8.70
C VAL A 120 10.20 -4.21 8.67
N SER A 121 11.49 -3.99 8.38
CA SER A 121 12.03 -2.63 8.23
C SER A 121 11.37 -1.89 7.06
N LEU A 122 11.11 -2.57 5.94
CA LEU A 122 10.41 -2.03 4.78
C LEU A 122 8.99 -1.57 5.14
N ILE A 123 8.22 -2.33 5.92
CA ILE A 123 6.86 -1.93 6.32
C ILE A 123 6.90 -0.73 7.28
N ILE A 124 7.83 -0.70 8.23
CA ILE A 124 7.95 0.42 9.19
C ILE A 124 8.36 1.72 8.47
N ILE A 125 9.40 1.66 7.64
CA ILE A 125 9.98 2.84 6.99
C ILE A 125 9.23 3.20 5.69
N GLY A 126 8.84 2.21 4.90
CA GLY A 126 8.21 2.38 3.60
C GLY A 126 6.70 2.60 3.66
N SER A 127 5.98 1.95 4.58
CA SER A 127 4.52 2.08 4.66
C SER A 127 4.09 3.06 5.75
N PHE A 128 4.41 2.80 7.01
CA PHE A 128 3.89 3.61 8.13
C PHE A 128 4.40 5.05 8.11
N PHE A 129 5.70 5.25 7.90
CA PHE A 129 6.27 6.59 7.85
C PHE A 129 5.73 7.40 6.65
N VAL A 130 5.64 6.78 5.48
CA VAL A 130 5.10 7.42 4.27
C VAL A 130 3.63 7.79 4.43
N LEU A 131 2.78 6.88 4.91
CA LEU A 131 1.36 7.15 5.12
C LEU A 131 1.15 8.30 6.09
N ASN A 132 1.88 8.30 7.22
CA ASN A 132 1.80 9.38 8.20
C ASN A 132 2.23 10.74 7.61
N LEU A 133 3.26 10.74 6.76
CA LEU A 133 3.75 11.96 6.12
C LEU A 133 2.76 12.50 5.07
N VAL A 134 2.15 11.61 4.27
CA VAL A 134 1.07 11.98 3.34
C VAL A 134 -0.13 12.58 4.08
N LEU A 135 -0.60 11.93 5.14
CA LEU A 135 -1.71 12.42 5.96
C LEU A 135 -1.40 13.78 6.60
N GLY A 136 -0.17 13.95 7.11
CA GLY A 136 0.28 15.22 7.70
C GLY A 136 0.25 16.38 6.70
N VAL A 137 0.77 16.16 5.48
CA VAL A 137 0.78 17.20 4.44
C VAL A 137 -0.62 17.51 3.92
N LEU A 138 -1.45 16.48 3.70
CA LEU A 138 -2.85 16.68 3.30
C LEU A 138 -3.63 17.48 4.35
N SER A 139 -3.42 17.17 5.64
CA SER A 139 -4.03 17.92 6.74
C SER A 139 -3.57 19.38 6.75
N GLY A 140 -2.29 19.65 6.52
CA GLY A 140 -1.73 21.00 6.41
C GLY A 140 -2.31 21.79 5.22
N GLU A 141 -2.39 21.18 4.05
CA GLU A 141 -2.96 21.81 2.85
C GLU A 141 -4.46 22.07 3.02
N PHE A 142 -5.23 21.13 3.58
CA PHE A 142 -6.65 21.35 3.87
C PHE A 142 -6.88 22.45 4.90
N SER A 143 -6.02 22.54 5.92
CA SER A 143 -6.08 23.62 6.91
C SER A 143 -5.81 24.98 6.26
N LYS A 144 -4.80 25.07 5.40
CA LYS A 144 -4.45 26.29 4.67
C LYS A 144 -5.55 26.75 3.71
N GLU A 145 -6.15 25.81 2.96
CA GLU A 145 -7.27 26.13 2.07
C GLU A 145 -8.52 26.56 2.86
N ARG A 146 -8.81 25.91 3.99
CA ARG A 146 -9.89 26.31 4.90
C ARG A 146 -9.67 27.72 5.48
N GLU A 147 -8.44 28.07 5.85
CA GLU A 147 -8.11 29.41 6.35
C GLU A 147 -8.28 30.48 5.27
N LYS A 148 -7.85 30.22 4.03
CA LYS A 148 -8.08 31.14 2.90
C LYS A 148 -9.57 31.34 2.62
N ALA A 149 -10.38 30.30 2.68
CA ALA A 149 -11.83 30.38 2.52
C ALA A 149 -12.49 31.22 3.64
N LYS A 150 -12.01 31.08 4.88
CA LYS A 150 -12.44 31.96 5.98
C LYS A 150 -12.02 33.42 5.76
N ALA A 151 -10.78 33.65 5.32
CA ALA A 151 -10.20 34.98 5.12
C ALA A 151 -10.84 35.76 3.96
N ARG A 152 -11.41 35.09 2.95
CA ARG A 152 -12.15 35.74 1.85
C ARG A 152 -13.49 36.36 2.29
N GLY A 153 -13.87 36.20 3.57
CA GLY A 153 -15.16 36.67 4.05
C GLY A 153 -16.34 35.86 3.51
N ASP A 154 -16.09 34.76 2.78
CA ASP A 154 -17.12 33.85 2.29
C ASP A 154 -17.93 33.27 3.46
N PHE A 155 -17.27 33.05 4.60
CA PHE A 155 -17.93 32.65 5.84
C PHE A 155 -18.84 33.74 6.43
N GLN A 156 -18.44 35.02 6.31
CA GLN A 156 -19.24 36.16 6.75
C GLN A 156 -20.46 36.35 5.84
N LYS A 157 -20.26 36.29 4.52
CA LYS A 157 -21.36 36.31 3.54
C LYS A 157 -22.33 35.14 3.72
N LEU A 158 -21.83 33.92 3.98
CA LEU A 158 -22.69 32.77 4.27
C LEU A 158 -23.53 33.00 5.53
N ARG A 159 -22.90 33.52 6.58
CA ARG A 159 -23.55 33.76 7.88
C ARG A 159 -24.59 34.87 7.79
N GLU A 160 -24.27 35.97 7.10
CA GLU A 160 -25.23 37.04 6.81
C GLU A 160 -26.43 36.54 6.01
N LYS A 161 -26.19 35.68 5.00
CA LYS A 161 -27.26 35.11 4.20
C LYS A 161 -28.15 34.15 5.00
N GLN A 162 -27.57 33.32 5.86
CA GLN A 162 -28.32 32.44 6.77
C GLN A 162 -29.17 33.24 7.76
N GLN A 163 -28.61 34.29 8.35
CA GLN A 163 -29.31 35.15 9.31
C GLN A 163 -30.53 35.81 8.65
N LEU A 164 -30.37 36.32 7.42
CA LEU A 164 -31.44 36.91 6.63
C LEU A 164 -32.57 35.92 6.30
N GLU A 165 -32.24 34.66 6.01
CA GLU A 165 -33.25 33.61 5.76
C GLU A 165 -34.05 33.25 7.02
N GLU A 166 -33.39 33.16 8.18
CA GLU A 166 -34.07 32.91 9.47
C GLU A 166 -35.01 34.07 9.83
N ASP A 167 -34.53 35.31 9.72
CA ASP A 167 -35.34 36.50 9.99
C ASP A 167 -36.55 36.57 9.05
N LEU A 168 -36.34 36.34 7.75
CA LEU A 168 -37.41 36.34 6.76
C LEU A 168 -38.48 35.28 7.06
N ARG A 169 -38.08 34.07 7.48
CA ARG A 169 -39.00 33.02 7.93
C ARG A 169 -39.81 33.47 9.15
N GLY A 170 -39.15 34.06 10.15
CA GLY A 170 -39.82 34.57 11.34
C GLY A 170 -40.87 35.63 11.02
N TYR A 171 -40.56 36.57 10.12
CA TYR A 171 -41.53 37.56 9.65
C TYR A 171 -42.70 36.92 8.91
N LEU A 172 -42.43 35.93 8.05
CA LEU A 172 -43.48 35.22 7.32
C LEU A 172 -44.44 34.50 8.28
N ASP A 173 -43.91 33.82 9.29
CA ASP A 173 -44.70 33.13 10.30
C ASP A 173 -45.59 34.10 11.08
N TRP A 174 -45.04 35.25 11.50
CA TRP A 174 -45.77 36.28 12.23
C TRP A 174 -46.93 36.85 11.40
N ILE A 175 -46.70 37.17 10.12
CA ILE A 175 -47.74 37.64 9.19
C ILE A 175 -48.82 36.59 8.99
N THR A 176 -48.43 35.32 8.85
CA THR A 176 -49.36 34.21 8.63
C THR A 176 -50.24 33.98 9.86
N GLN A 177 -49.70 34.21 11.06
CA GLN A 177 -50.39 34.06 12.33
C GLN A 177 -51.35 35.23 12.59
N ALA A 178 -50.93 36.47 12.33
CA ALA A 178 -51.78 37.66 12.39
C ALA A 178 -52.96 37.58 11.41
N GLY A 179 -52.72 37.13 10.18
CA GLY A 179 -53.78 36.92 9.19
C GLY A 179 -54.78 35.80 9.55
N LYS A 180 -54.42 34.90 10.47
CA LYS A 180 -55.35 33.90 11.04
C LYS A 180 -56.14 34.43 12.24
N SER A 181 -55.64 35.41 12.99
CA SER A 181 -56.34 35.97 14.16
C SER A 181 -57.42 36.99 13.80
N GLU A 182 -57.38 37.54 12.58
CA GLU A 182 -58.40 38.49 12.08
C GLU A 182 -59.61 37.81 11.41
N ARG A 183 -59.63 36.48 11.29
CA ARG A 183 -60.81 35.70 10.85
C ARG A 183 -61.40 34.93 12.02
#